data_AF-A0A3S4VGN7-F1
#
_entry.id   AF-A0A3S4VGN7-F1
#
_cell.length_a   1.000
_cell.length_b   1.000
_cell.length_c   1.000
_cell.angle_alpha   90.00
_cell.angle_beta   90.00
_cell.angle_gamma   90.00
#
_symmetry.space_group_name_H-M   'P 1'
#
loop_
_entity.id
_entity.type
_entity.pdbx_description
1 polymer ?
#
loop_
_entity_poly.entity_id
_entity_poly.type
_entity_poly.pdbx_seq_one_letter_code
_entity_poly.pdbx_strand_id
1 'polypeptide(L)'
;MAFYYTKRAAPFCHYAYLLNIVLLTALLWLLVSQISSMIDWMMTFVPDWLGFLSVILLVLSIGMILLLFYFMFTTLSGFIAAPFNGLLAEKLEKMLTGEAINDNNLLDVMKDVPRMLRREWQKLWYSLPKIIGLFLLSFIPVVGQTIVPVLTFYLPHG
;
A
#
# COMPACT_ATOMS: atom_id res chain seq x y z
N MET A 1 -19.16 -0.67 15.40
CA MET A 1 -19.28 0.59 14.64
C MET A 1 -19.48 1.84 15.52
N ALA A 2 -19.82 1.73 16.82
CA ALA A 2 -20.09 2.89 17.68
C ALA A 2 -18.86 3.54 18.38
N PHE A 3 -17.66 2.94 18.30
CA PHE A 3 -16.49 3.41 19.07
C PHE A 3 -15.69 4.56 18.42
N TYR A 4 -15.87 4.83 17.12
CA TYR A 4 -15.12 5.87 16.41
C TYR A 4 -15.53 7.31 16.79
N TYR A 5 -16.66 7.50 17.48
CA TYR A 5 -17.24 8.82 17.78
C TYR A 5 -16.91 9.37 19.18
N THR A 6 -16.00 8.76 19.92
CA THR A 6 -15.55 9.34 21.19
C THR A 6 -14.54 10.46 20.93
N LYS A 7 -14.83 11.68 21.45
CA LYS A 7 -14.02 12.91 21.27
C LYS A 7 -12.50 12.76 21.53
N ARG A 8 -12.07 11.71 22.24
CA ARG A 8 -10.66 11.46 22.62
C ARG A 8 -9.82 10.73 21.56
N ALA A 9 -10.43 10.04 20.59
CA ALA A 9 -9.72 9.31 19.52
C ALA A 9 -9.69 10.07 18.17
N ALA A 10 -10.60 11.03 17.99
CA ALA A 10 -10.76 11.83 16.77
C ALA A 10 -9.49 12.54 16.25
N PRO A 11 -8.60 13.15 17.07
CA PRO A 11 -7.47 13.90 16.54
C PRO A 11 -6.43 13.01 15.83
N PHE A 12 -6.20 11.79 16.31
CA PHE A 12 -5.22 10.86 15.69
C PHE A 12 -5.69 10.35 14.32
N CYS A 13 -6.99 10.09 14.18
CA CYS A 13 -7.60 9.75 12.90
C CYS A 13 -7.48 10.90 11.89
N HIS A 14 -7.64 12.15 12.36
CA HIS A 14 -7.46 13.34 11.54
C HIS A 14 -6.04 13.48 10.97
N TYR A 15 -5.01 13.27 11.79
CA TYR A 15 -3.62 13.34 11.32
C TYR A 15 -3.30 12.27 10.27
N ALA A 16 -3.73 11.03 10.48
CA ALA A 16 -3.55 9.95 9.52
C ALA A 16 -4.23 10.26 8.17
N TYR A 17 -5.42 10.85 8.21
CA TYR A 17 -6.16 11.26 7.02
C TYR A 17 -5.48 12.41 6.27
N LEU A 18 -5.08 13.46 6.99
CA LEU A 18 -4.37 14.61 6.40
C LEU A 18 -3.06 14.19 5.74
N LEU A 19 -2.28 13.31 6.38
CA LEU A 19 -1.04 12.80 5.80
C LEU A 19 -1.30 12.01 4.52
N ASN A 20 -2.36 11.21 4.48
CA ASN A 20 -2.77 10.51 3.27
C ASN A 20 -3.21 11.45 2.14
N ILE A 21 -3.92 12.54 2.43
CA ILE A 21 -4.25 13.56 1.42
C ILE A 21 -2.98 14.18 0.86
N VAL A 22 -2.04 14.57 1.73
CA VAL A 22 -0.75 15.15 1.30
C VAL A 22 0.02 14.17 0.43
N LEU A 23 0.11 12.90 0.84
CA LEU A 23 0.75 11.83 0.07
C LEU A 23 0.10 11.65 -1.30
N LEU A 24 -1.23 11.51 -1.34
CA LEU A 24 -1.99 11.34 -2.58
C LEU A 24 -1.74 12.52 -3.52
N THR A 25 -1.79 13.74 -2.99
CA THR A 25 -1.58 14.96 -3.78
C THR A 25 -0.16 15.01 -4.35
N ALA A 26 0.85 14.69 -3.54
CA ALA A 26 2.24 14.66 -3.98
C ALA A 26 2.50 13.58 -5.05
N LEU A 27 1.98 12.36 -4.83
CA LEU A 27 2.13 11.27 -5.79
C LEU A 27 1.34 11.51 -7.08
N LEU A 28 0.12 12.06 -7.00
CA LEU A 28 -0.64 12.44 -8.19
C LEU A 28 0.05 13.54 -8.99
N TRP A 29 0.61 14.54 -8.32
CA TRP A 29 1.40 15.58 -8.97
C TRP A 29 2.61 14.98 -9.70
N LEU A 30 3.33 14.05 -9.06
CA LEU A 30 4.46 13.33 -9.67
C LEU A 30 4.00 12.46 -10.87
N LEU A 31 2.87 11.77 -10.74
CA LEU A 31 2.30 10.97 -11.81
C LEU A 31 1.99 11.84 -13.02
N VAL A 32 1.25 12.93 -12.84
CA VAL A 32 0.84 13.82 -13.94
C VAL A 32 2.05 14.50 -14.58
N SER A 33 3.08 14.86 -13.80
CA SER A 33 4.29 15.48 -14.36
C SER A 33 5.17 14.49 -15.13
N GLN A 34 5.16 13.20 -14.78
CA GLN A 34 6.03 12.19 -15.39
C GLN A 34 5.31 11.28 -16.41
N ILE A 35 3.98 11.27 -16.47
CA ILE A 35 3.22 10.28 -17.28
C ILE A 35 3.60 10.32 -18.76
N SER A 36 3.74 11.52 -19.36
CA SER A 36 4.12 11.64 -20.77
C SER A 36 5.52 11.08 -21.00
N SER A 37 6.49 11.43 -20.15
CA SER A 37 7.87 10.91 -20.26
C SER A 37 7.93 9.39 -20.07
N MET A 38 7.11 8.82 -19.18
CA MET A 38 7.00 7.38 -19.00
C MET A 38 6.41 6.69 -20.23
N ILE A 39 5.34 7.26 -20.82
CA ILE A 39 4.74 6.74 -22.05
C ILE A 39 5.76 6.81 -23.19
N ASP A 40 6.42 7.96 -23.38
CA ASP A 40 7.44 8.15 -24.42
C ASP A 40 8.58 7.13 -24.28
N TRP A 41 9.05 6.90 -23.05
CA TRP A 41 10.06 5.89 -22.76
C TRP A 41 9.57 4.48 -23.13
N MET A 42 8.32 4.14 -22.81
CA MET A 42 7.74 2.85 -23.21
C MET A 42 7.60 2.69 -24.73
N MET A 43 7.32 3.78 -25.45
CA MET A 43 7.21 3.76 -26.91
C MET A 43 8.55 3.51 -27.60
N THR A 44 9.69 3.80 -26.95
CA THR A 44 11.02 3.49 -27.52
C THR A 44 11.30 2.00 -27.72
N PHE A 45 10.55 1.13 -27.03
CA PHE A 45 10.67 -0.32 -27.20
C PHE A 45 9.98 -0.84 -28.47
N VAL A 46 9.18 -0.02 -29.17
CA VAL A 46 8.45 -0.41 -30.38
C VAL A 46 9.21 0.05 -31.62
N PRO A 47 9.74 -0.85 -32.44
CA PRO A 47 10.34 -0.49 -33.72
C PRO A 47 9.28 -0.10 -34.76
N ASP A 48 9.65 0.75 -35.72
CA ASP A 48 8.71 1.42 -36.65
C ASP A 48 7.79 0.46 -37.45
N TRP A 49 8.29 -0.73 -37.81
CA TRP A 49 7.51 -1.74 -38.55
C TRP A 49 6.38 -2.36 -37.72
N LEU A 50 6.43 -2.24 -36.38
CA LEU A 50 5.36 -2.61 -35.44
C LEU A 50 4.46 -1.42 -35.09
N GLY A 51 4.49 -0.32 -35.87
CA GLY A 51 3.72 0.89 -35.59
C GLY A 51 2.21 0.67 -35.41
N PHE A 52 1.63 -0.39 -36.01
CA PHE A 52 0.22 -0.76 -35.81
C PHE A 52 -0.10 -1.18 -34.36
N LEU A 53 0.90 -1.64 -33.59
CA LEU A 53 0.76 -2.04 -32.18
C LEU A 53 0.79 -0.84 -31.23
N SER A 54 1.17 0.35 -31.70
CA SER A 54 1.32 1.58 -30.89
C SER A 54 0.07 1.91 -30.07
N VAL A 55 -1.12 1.77 -30.65
CA VAL A 55 -2.40 2.04 -29.95
C VAL A 55 -2.61 1.05 -28.79
N ILE A 56 -2.33 -0.23 -29.02
CA ILE A 56 -2.44 -1.28 -27.99
C ILE A 56 -1.41 -1.03 -26.89
N LEU A 57 -0.18 -0.70 -27.28
CA LEU A 57 0.90 -0.43 -26.33
C LEU A 57 0.62 0.81 -25.49
N LEU A 58 0.05 1.88 -26.08
CA LEU A 58 -0.37 3.07 -25.34
C LEU A 58 -1.38 2.74 -24.25
N VAL A 59 -2.41 1.94 -24.57
CA VAL A 59 -3.42 1.52 -23.58
C VAL A 59 -2.77 0.67 -22.48
N LEU A 60 -1.88 -0.26 -22.84
CA LEU A 60 -1.14 -1.08 -21.89
C LEU A 60 -0.21 -0.26 -21.01
N SER A 61 0.48 0.73 -21.58
CA SER A 61 1.38 1.65 -20.87
C SER A 61 0.62 2.47 -19.83
N ILE A 62 -0.50 3.10 -20.23
CA ILE A 62 -1.37 3.82 -19.30
C ILE A 62 -1.86 2.89 -18.19
N GLY A 63 -2.34 1.69 -18.56
CA GLY A 63 -2.79 0.68 -17.61
C GLY A 63 -1.70 0.28 -16.61
N MET A 64 -0.49 0.02 -17.09
CA MET A 64 0.65 -0.38 -16.27
C MET A 64 1.13 0.75 -15.35
N ILE A 65 1.18 1.98 -15.85
CA ILE A 65 1.53 3.17 -15.06
C ILE A 65 0.50 3.37 -13.94
N LEU A 66 -0.80 3.29 -14.25
CA LEU A 66 -1.86 3.43 -13.25
C LEU A 66 -1.84 2.29 -12.23
N LEU A 67 -1.55 1.07 -12.66
CA LEU A 67 -1.41 -0.10 -11.78
C LEU A 67 -0.24 0.09 -10.81
N LEU A 68 0.94 0.49 -11.32
CA LEU A 68 2.11 0.77 -10.50
C LEU A 68 1.86 1.93 -9.54
N PHE A 69 1.21 3.00 -10.00
CA PHE A 69 0.79 4.11 -9.16
C PHE A 69 -0.13 3.64 -8.02
N TYR A 70 -1.13 2.82 -8.33
CA TYR A 70 -2.03 2.23 -7.34
C TYR A 70 -1.25 1.45 -6.28
N PHE A 71 -0.38 0.53 -6.69
CA PHE A 71 0.42 -0.27 -5.74
C PHE A 71 1.37 0.60 -4.90
N MET A 72 2.03 1.58 -5.51
CA MET A 72 2.91 2.53 -4.80
C MET A 72 2.13 3.33 -3.76
N PHE A 73 0.98 3.90 -4.16
CA PHE A 73 0.12 4.65 -3.25
C PHE A 73 -0.38 3.78 -2.10
N THR A 74 -0.92 2.59 -2.39
CA THR A 74 -1.42 1.67 -1.35
C THR A 74 -0.32 1.26 -0.36
N THR A 75 0.89 0.97 -0.85
CA THR A 75 2.02 0.58 0.00
C THR A 75 2.47 1.74 0.89
N LEU A 76 2.65 2.93 0.32
CA LEU A 76 3.08 4.12 1.06
C LEU A 76 2.02 4.61 2.05
N SER A 77 0.75 4.60 1.63
CA SER A 77 -0.40 4.91 2.48
C SER A 77 -0.49 3.96 3.67
N GLY A 78 -0.31 2.65 3.44
CA GLY A 78 -0.27 1.63 4.49
C GLY A 78 0.87 1.86 5.49
N PHE A 79 2.08 2.16 4.99
CA PHE A 79 3.22 2.51 5.84
C PHE A 79 2.98 3.74 6.69
N ILE A 80 2.34 4.77 6.13
CA ILE A 80 1.95 5.98 6.86
C ILE A 80 0.87 5.68 7.89
N ALA A 81 -0.10 4.82 7.57
CA ALA A 81 -1.21 4.50 8.46
C ALA A 81 -0.80 3.57 9.63
N ALA A 82 0.19 2.69 9.42
CA ALA A 82 0.69 1.76 10.44
C ALA A 82 0.95 2.38 11.83
N PRO A 83 1.69 3.49 11.97
CA PRO A 83 1.91 4.12 13.28
C PRO A 83 0.64 4.65 13.92
N PHE A 84 -0.28 5.24 13.15
CA PHE A 84 -1.54 5.76 13.68
C PHE A 84 -2.49 4.62 14.08
N ASN A 85 -2.51 3.52 13.33
CA ASN A 85 -3.29 2.34 13.67
C ASN A 85 -2.83 1.72 14.99
N GLY A 86 -1.51 1.67 15.24
CA GLY A 86 -0.95 1.20 16.52
C GLY A 86 -1.39 2.06 17.72
N LEU A 87 -1.34 3.39 17.57
CA LEU A 87 -1.81 4.32 18.61
C LEU A 87 -3.30 4.22 18.89
N LEU A 88 -4.10 4.12 17.83
CA LEU A 88 -5.55 4.00 17.95
C LEU A 88 -5.92 2.71 18.68
N ALA A 89 -5.21 1.61 18.44
CA ALA A 89 -5.40 0.34 19.14
C ALA A 89 -5.08 0.46 20.63
N GLU A 90 -3.94 1.07 21.01
CA GLU A 90 -3.57 1.27 22.43
C GLU A 90 -4.60 2.14 23.17
N LYS A 91 -5.09 3.22 22.52
CA LYS A 91 -6.14 4.06 23.10
C LYS A 91 -7.48 3.31 23.22
N LEU A 92 -7.85 2.52 22.23
CA LEU A 92 -9.05 1.67 22.27
C LEU A 92 -9.00 0.67 23.43
N GLU A 93 -7.85 0.04 23.64
CA GLU A 93 -7.64 -0.89 24.76
C GLU A 93 -7.83 -0.19 26.11
N LYS A 94 -7.15 0.95 26.32
CA LYS A 94 -7.31 1.75 27.55
C LYS A 94 -8.75 2.21 27.79
N MET A 95 -9.48 2.53 26.72
CA MET A 95 -10.90 2.90 26.81
C MET A 95 -11.80 1.72 27.20
N LEU A 96 -11.45 0.50 26.80
CA LEU A 96 -12.20 -0.71 27.15
C LEU A 96 -11.86 -1.23 28.56
N THR A 97 -10.62 -1.05 29.01
CA THR A 97 -10.17 -1.48 30.35
C THR A 97 -10.46 -0.45 31.44
N GLY A 98 -10.79 0.80 31.08
CA GLY A 98 -11.05 1.89 32.03
C GLY A 98 -9.78 2.50 32.62
N GLU A 99 -8.61 2.17 32.07
CA GLU A 99 -7.34 2.76 32.48
C GLU A 99 -7.23 4.22 32.03
N ALA A 100 -6.43 5.00 32.76
CA ALA A 100 -6.15 6.39 32.38
C ALA A 100 -5.50 6.43 30.99
N ILE A 101 -6.11 7.15 30.06
CA ILE A 101 -5.50 7.47 28.77
C ILE A 101 -4.36 8.44 29.07
N ASN A 102 -3.14 7.92 29.22
CA ASN A 102 -1.96 8.77 29.21
C ASN A 102 -1.90 9.49 27.85
N ASP A 103 -1.70 10.81 27.90
CA ASP A 103 -1.41 11.63 26.73
C ASP A 103 0.00 11.28 26.25
N ASN A 104 0.11 10.14 25.55
CA ASN A 104 1.31 9.84 24.78
C ASN A 104 1.48 10.99 23.78
N ASN A 105 2.50 11.81 23.99
CA ASN A 105 2.84 12.93 23.13
C ASN A 105 3.13 12.39 21.72
N LEU A 106 2.65 13.08 20.67
CA LEU A 106 2.96 12.76 19.27
C LEU A 106 4.47 12.55 19.03
N LEU A 107 5.33 13.17 19.84
CA LEU A 107 6.77 13.00 19.84
C LEU A 107 7.25 11.58 20.20
N ASP A 108 6.61 10.91 21.17
CA ASP A 108 6.99 9.54 21.54
C ASP A 108 6.59 8.55 20.45
N VAL A 109 5.47 8.82 19.77
CA VAL A 109 5.03 8.08 18.59
C VAL A 109 6.04 8.22 17.46
N MET A 110 6.49 9.45 17.18
CA MET A 110 7.48 9.70 16.13
C MET A 110 8.80 8.96 16.38
N LYS A 111 9.19 8.72 17.64
CA LYS A 111 10.36 7.89 17.98
C LYS A 111 10.14 6.41 17.65
N ASP A 112 8.91 5.94 17.76
CA ASP A 112 8.55 4.55 17.44
C ASP A 112 8.22 4.32 15.95
N VAL A 113 7.92 5.37 15.17
CA VAL A 113 7.72 5.30 13.71
C VAL A 113 8.80 4.49 12.99
N PRO A 114 10.12 4.74 13.12
CA PRO A 114 11.13 3.97 12.40
C PRO A 114 11.10 2.48 12.76
N ARG A 115 10.83 2.15 14.02
CA ARG A 115 10.68 0.76 14.48
C ARG A 115 9.45 0.10 13.86
N MET A 116 8.32 0.82 13.80
CA MET A 116 7.08 0.33 13.19
C MET A 116 7.21 0.13 11.67
N LEU A 117 7.81 1.10 10.98
CA LEU A 117 8.09 0.99 9.54
C LEU A 117 9.01 -0.18 9.23
N ARG A 118 10.05 -0.41 10.05
CA ARG A 118 10.93 -1.58 9.89
C ARG A 118 10.16 -2.90 9.99
N ARG A 119 9.17 -3.01 10.87
CA ARG A 119 8.34 -4.22 10.98
C ARG A 119 7.49 -4.42 9.73
N GLU A 120 6.90 -3.35 9.19
CA GLU A 120 6.09 -3.45 7.98
C GLU A 120 6.95 -3.78 6.75
N TRP A 121 8.16 -3.22 6.67
CA TRP A 121 9.15 -3.60 5.67
C TRP A 121 9.53 -5.08 5.76
N GLN A 122 9.72 -5.61 6.96
CA GLN A 122 9.99 -7.04 7.19
C GLN A 122 8.81 -7.92 6.73
N LYS A 123 7.56 -7.51 6.94
CA LYS A 123 6.39 -8.25 6.43
C LYS A 123 6.36 -8.28 4.91
N LEU A 124 6.64 -7.16 4.24
CA LEU A 124 6.71 -7.13 2.78
C LEU A 124 7.82 -8.07 2.27
N TRP A 125 9.01 -8.01 2.87
CA TRP A 125 10.12 -8.86 2.48
C TRP A 125 9.85 -10.35 2.75
N TYR A 126 9.19 -10.68 3.85
CA TYR A 126 8.77 -12.05 4.17
C TYR A 126 7.66 -12.55 3.24
N SER A 127 6.81 -11.65 2.74
CA SER A 127 5.73 -12.00 1.81
C SER A 127 6.22 -12.19 0.37
N LEU A 128 7.26 -11.47 -0.05
CA LEU A 128 7.81 -11.49 -1.41
C LEU A 128 8.10 -12.91 -1.95
N PRO A 129 8.85 -13.78 -1.24
CA PRO A 129 9.12 -15.14 -1.70
C PRO A 129 7.83 -15.97 -1.90
N LYS A 130 6.84 -15.78 -1.03
CA LYS A 130 5.54 -16.47 -1.11
C LYS A 130 4.76 -16.00 -2.34
N ILE A 131 4.72 -14.69 -2.58
CA ILE A 131 4.07 -14.11 -3.76
C ILE A 131 4.75 -14.59 -5.05
N ILE A 132 6.08 -14.61 -5.10
CA ILE A 132 6.84 -15.10 -6.26
C ILE A 132 6.56 -16.58 -6.49
N GLY A 133 6.57 -17.41 -5.44
CA GLY A 133 6.26 -18.83 -5.56
C GLY A 133 4.85 -19.09 -6.11
N LEU A 134 3.84 -18.37 -5.59
CA LEU A 134 2.47 -18.46 -6.07
C LEU A 134 2.31 -17.92 -7.50
N PHE A 135 3.01 -16.84 -7.83
CA PHE A 135 3.04 -16.27 -9.18
C PHE A 135 3.63 -17.26 -10.18
N LEU A 136 4.75 -17.91 -9.87
CA LEU A 136 5.34 -18.95 -10.71
C LEU A 136 4.41 -20.16 -10.85
N LEU A 137 3.76 -20.59 -9.75
CA LEU A 137 2.79 -21.68 -9.79
C LEU A 137 1.59 -21.37 -10.69
N SER A 138 1.20 -20.09 -10.79
CA SER A 138 0.07 -19.64 -11.63
C SER A 138 0.29 -19.85 -13.14
N PHE A 139 1.54 -20.02 -13.58
CA PHE A 139 1.86 -20.33 -14.98
C PHE A 139 1.57 -21.79 -15.36
N ILE A 140 1.35 -22.69 -14.39
CA ILE A 140 0.97 -24.08 -14.69
C ILE A 140 -0.53 -24.10 -15.02
N PRO A 141 -0.93 -24.37 -16.28
CA PRO A 141 -2.34 -24.37 -16.66
C PRO A 141 -3.12 -25.41 -15.86
N VAL A 142 -4.37 -25.10 -15.53
CA VAL A 142 -5.29 -25.89 -14.67
C VAL A 142 -4.84 -25.98 -13.20
N VAL A 143 -3.59 -26.34 -12.93
CA VAL A 143 -3.05 -26.52 -11.57
C VAL A 143 -2.91 -25.18 -10.86
N GLY A 144 -2.27 -24.19 -11.49
CA GLY A 144 -2.06 -22.87 -10.90
C GLY A 144 -3.38 -22.19 -10.56
N GLN A 145 -4.35 -22.23 -11.47
CA GLN A 145 -5.65 -21.58 -11.29
C GLN A 145 -6.52 -22.22 -10.21
N THR A 146 -6.36 -23.52 -9.95
CA THR A 146 -7.13 -24.25 -8.92
C THR A 146 -6.42 -24.25 -7.56
N ILE A 147 -5.11 -24.46 -7.54
CA ILE A 147 -4.34 -24.61 -6.31
C ILE A 147 -3.92 -23.26 -5.70
N VAL A 148 -3.58 -22.25 -6.52
CA VAL A 148 -3.14 -20.95 -5.99
C VAL A 148 -4.18 -20.29 -5.08
N PRO A 149 -5.48 -20.19 -5.44
CA PRO A 149 -6.49 -19.60 -4.55
C PRO A 149 -6.62 -20.35 -3.22
N VAL A 150 -6.54 -21.68 -3.27
CA VAL A 150 -6.62 -22.54 -2.08
C VAL A 150 -5.39 -22.33 -1.19
N LEU A 151 -4.19 -22.40 -1.76
CA LEU A 151 -2.94 -22.17 -1.04
C LEU A 151 -2.91 -20.78 -0.42
N THR A 152 -3.37 -19.73 -1.13
CA THR A 152 -3.41 -18.37 -0.56
C THR A 152 -4.26 -18.28 0.69
N PHE A 153 -5.36 -19.03 0.78
CA PHE A 153 -6.22 -19.03 1.97
C PHE A 153 -5.58 -19.72 3.17
N TYR A 154 -4.81 -20.79 2.94
CA TYR A 154 -4.14 -21.53 4.01
C TYR A 154 -2.76 -20.97 4.39
N LEU A 155 -2.14 -20.18 3.52
CA LEU A 155 -0.82 -19.61 3.79
C LEU A 155 -0.93 -18.56 4.90
N PRO A 156 -0.13 -18.64 5.98
CA PRO A 156 -0.17 -17.64 7.03
C PRO A 156 0.15 -16.25 6.48
N HIS A 157 -0.79 -15.32 6.66
CA HIS A 157 -0.58 -13.89 6.49
C HIS A 157 0.09 -13.40 7.78
N GLY A 158 1.40 -13.18 7.73
CA GLY A 158 2.20 -12.73 8.87
C GLY A 158 1.97 -11.25 9.22
#